data_AF-T0ZH04-F1
#
_entry.id   AF-T0ZH04-F1
#
_cell.length_a   1.000
_cell.length_b   1.000
_cell.length_c   1.000
_cell.angle_alpha   90.00
_cell.angle_beta   90.00
_cell.angle_gamma   90.00
#
_symmetry.space_group_name_H-M   'P 1'
#
loop_
_entity.id
_entity.type
_entity.pdbx_description
1 polymer ?
#
loop_
_entity_poly.entity_id
_entity_poly.type
_entity_poly.pdbx_seq_one_letter_code
_entity_poly.pdbx_strand_id
1 'polypeptide(L)'
;VIYGTQDGGQVMIGRLASAEGIPVRIDLDKLITRHSAVLGSTGAGKSTTVASLLRSIALGGSAEGGTGFPSARILLLDIHGEYGRALRSVSTVFRVNPSADEQPLHIPFWALDPADLLTFLMGNVRTLIIPLVKSH
;
A
#
# COMPACT_ATOMS: atom_id res chain seq x y z
N VAL A 1 -8.21 17.72 -14.27
CA VAL A 1 -9.58 18.27 -14.29
C VAL A 1 -10.44 17.35 -13.44
N ILE A 2 -11.11 17.90 -12.42
CA ILE A 2 -11.92 17.18 -11.42
C ILE A 2 -13.37 17.66 -11.56
N TYR A 3 -14.00 17.53 -12.73
CA TYR A 3 -15.45 17.77 -12.90
C TYR A 3 -16.00 16.85 -14.00
N GLY A 4 -17.16 16.27 -13.74
CA GLY A 4 -17.62 15.01 -14.31
C GLY A 4 -18.03 14.98 -15.79
N THR A 5 -17.68 13.86 -16.38
CA THR A 5 -18.45 13.04 -17.34
C THR A 5 -18.33 11.61 -16.79
N GLN A 6 -19.38 10.80 -16.82
CA GLN A 6 -19.27 9.37 -16.49
C GLN A 6 -18.47 8.68 -17.60
N ASP A 7 -17.15 8.89 -17.61
CA ASP A 7 -16.23 8.10 -18.41
C ASP A 7 -15.77 6.89 -17.59
N GLY A 8 -15.62 5.76 -18.27
CA GLY A 8 -15.00 4.58 -17.69
C GLY A 8 -13.63 4.91 -17.09
N GLY A 9 -13.26 4.25 -15.99
CA GLY A 9 -11.97 4.46 -15.33
C GLY A 9 -11.95 5.52 -14.23
N GLN A 10 -13.09 6.12 -13.86
CA GLN A 10 -13.17 7.07 -12.75
C GLN A 10 -13.79 6.46 -11.47
N VAL A 11 -13.17 6.72 -10.32
CA VAL A 11 -13.70 6.35 -8.99
C VAL A 11 -14.20 7.57 -8.23
N MET A 12 -15.38 7.47 -7.60
CA MET A 12 -15.86 8.50 -6.68
C MET A 12 -15.15 8.34 -5.32
N ILE A 13 -14.57 9.42 -4.81
CA ILE A 13 -13.82 9.43 -3.55
C ILE A 13 -14.50 10.21 -2.43
N GLY A 14 -15.54 10.98 -2.76
CA GLY A 14 -16.24 11.84 -1.82
C GLY A 14 -17.13 12.86 -2.52
N ARG A 15 -17.46 13.93 -1.80
CA ARG A 15 -18.29 15.03 -2.30
C ARG A 15 -17.64 16.37 -2.00
N LEU A 16 -18.00 17.39 -2.78
CA LEU A 16 -17.46 18.73 -2.58
C LEU A 16 -18.01 19.35 -1.30
N ALA A 17 -17.15 19.85 -0.41
CA ALA A 17 -17.56 20.42 0.88
C ALA A 17 -18.50 21.63 0.76
N SER A 18 -18.36 22.43 -0.30
CA SER A 18 -19.23 23.59 -0.57
C SER A 18 -20.58 23.21 -1.17
N ALA A 19 -20.72 21.97 -1.67
CA ALA A 19 -21.92 21.49 -2.34
C ALA A 19 -22.00 19.97 -2.23
N GLU A 20 -22.67 19.48 -1.17
CA GLU A 20 -22.79 18.04 -0.88
C GLU A 20 -23.55 17.24 -1.95
N GLY A 21 -24.15 17.89 -2.95
CA GLY A 21 -24.75 17.23 -4.10
C GLY A 21 -23.74 16.88 -5.21
N ILE A 22 -22.52 17.41 -5.17
CA ILE A 22 -21.55 17.28 -6.26
C ILE A 22 -20.55 16.16 -5.93
N PRO A 23 -20.59 15.02 -6.66
CA PRO A 23 -19.63 13.95 -6.46
C PRO A 23 -18.24 14.35 -6.96
N VAL A 24 -17.22 14.04 -6.17
CA VAL A 24 -15.81 14.19 -6.56
C VAL A 24 -15.29 12.85 -7.04
N ARG A 25 -14.81 12.82 -8.29
CA ARG A 25 -14.26 11.63 -8.92
C ARG A 25 -12.79 11.82 -9.29
N ILE A 26 -12.02 10.75 -9.19
CA ILE A 26 -10.62 10.67 -9.63
C ILE A 26 -10.54 9.69 -10.80
N ASP A 27 -9.84 10.09 -11.83
CA ASP A 27 -9.41 9.24 -12.94
C ASP A 27 -8.27 8.31 -12.45
N LEU A 28 -8.55 7.01 -12.38
CA LEU A 28 -7.57 6.03 -11.91
C LEU A 28 -6.36 5.94 -12.82
N ASP A 29 -6.54 6.02 -14.13
CA ASP A 29 -5.45 5.88 -15.09
C ASP A 29 -4.43 6.99 -14.86
N LYS A 30 -4.89 8.22 -14.64
CA LYS A 30 -4.01 9.34 -14.28
C LYS A 30 -3.36 9.17 -12.92
N LEU A 31 -4.05 8.58 -11.95
CA LEU A 31 -3.52 8.35 -10.60
C LEU A 31 -2.39 7.30 -10.60
N ILE A 32 -2.54 6.22 -11.38
CA ILE A 32 -1.57 5.11 -11.43
C ILE A 32 -0.40 5.37 -12.39
N THR A 33 -0.63 6.11 -13.49
CA THR A 33 0.42 6.41 -14.48
C THR A 33 1.35 7.54 -14.03
N ARG A 34 0.95 8.30 -13.00
CA ARG A 34 1.72 9.42 -12.47
C ARG A 34 2.10 9.15 -11.02
N HIS A 35 3.28 9.61 -10.60
CA HIS A 35 3.62 9.61 -9.18
C HIS A 35 2.65 10.55 -8.43
N SER A 36 1.88 9.97 -7.52
CA SER A 36 0.86 10.67 -6.74
C SER A 36 1.27 10.71 -5.27
N ALA A 37 1.03 11.83 -4.60
CA ALA A 37 1.34 12.01 -3.17
C ALA A 37 0.14 12.62 -2.44
N VAL A 38 -0.20 12.05 -1.28
CA VAL A 38 -1.19 12.62 -0.36
C VAL A 38 -0.44 13.33 0.76
N LEU A 39 -0.58 14.66 0.83
CA LEU A 39 0.17 15.54 1.73
C LEU A 39 -0.80 16.27 2.68
N GLY A 40 -0.34 16.59 3.88
CA GLY A 40 -1.13 17.28 4.91
C GLY A 40 -0.46 17.24 6.29
N SER A 41 -0.85 18.12 7.20
CA SER A 41 -0.35 18.13 8.59
C SER A 41 -0.82 16.89 9.37
N THR A 42 -0.23 16.64 10.54
CA THR A 42 -0.71 15.62 11.47
C THR A 42 -2.16 15.92 11.87
N GLY A 43 -3.04 14.92 11.81
CA GLY A 43 -4.47 15.09 12.06
C GLY A 43 -5.30 15.59 10.87
N ALA A 44 -4.70 15.98 9.74
CA ALA A 44 -5.43 16.47 8.55
C ALA A 44 -6.18 15.39 7.75
N GLY A 45 -6.23 14.14 8.24
CA GLY A 45 -6.98 13.06 7.59
C GLY A 45 -6.25 12.35 6.45
N LYS A 46 -4.92 12.47 6.32
CA LYS A 46 -4.14 11.75 5.27
C LYS A 46 -4.45 10.26 5.20
N SER A 47 -4.34 9.55 6.33
CA SER A 47 -4.57 8.11 6.40
C SER A 47 -6.03 7.77 6.08
N THR A 48 -6.97 8.59 6.52
CA THR A 48 -8.40 8.46 6.19
C THR A 48 -8.64 8.63 4.69
N THR A 49 -8.05 9.63 4.06
CA THR A 49 -8.16 9.88 2.62
C THR A 49 -7.62 8.70 1.81
N VAL A 50 -6.44 8.19 2.17
CA VAL A 50 -5.85 7.01 1.52
C VAL A 50 -6.74 5.78 1.71
N ALA A 51 -7.22 5.51 2.94
CA ALA A 51 -8.10 4.37 3.20
C ALA A 51 -9.43 4.46 2.43
N SER A 52 -10.03 5.65 2.36
CA SER A 52 -11.27 5.89 1.60
C SER A 52 -11.06 5.68 0.10
N LEU A 53 -9.96 6.18 -0.45
CA LEU A 53 -9.59 5.98 -1.85
C LEU A 53 -9.42 4.48 -2.17
N LEU A 54 -8.62 3.77 -1.37
CA LEU A 54 -8.38 2.34 -1.56
C LEU A 54 -9.67 1.52 -1.46
N ARG A 55 -10.54 1.84 -0.50
CA ARG A 55 -11.86 1.22 -0.36
C ARG A 55 -12.75 1.50 -1.57
N SER A 56 -12.72 2.72 -2.09
CA SER A 56 -13.51 3.11 -3.26
C SER A 56 -13.03 2.39 -4.53
N ILE A 57 -11.73 2.14 -4.67
CA ILE A 57 -11.16 1.34 -5.76
C ILE A 57 -11.63 -0.12 -5.64
N ALA A 58 -11.55 -0.70 -4.43
CA ALA A 58 -11.89 -2.11 -4.20
C ALA A 58 -13.39 -2.40 -4.31
N LEU A 59 -14.24 -1.57 -3.72
CA LEU A 59 -15.68 -1.82 -3.61
C LEU A 59 -16.53 -1.05 -4.62
N GLY A 60 -15.99 0.01 -5.22
CA GLY A 60 -16.78 1.01 -5.93
C GLY A 60 -17.18 2.14 -4.99
N GLY A 61 -17.49 3.31 -5.57
CA GLY A 61 -17.88 4.49 -4.80
C GLY A 61 -19.19 4.25 -4.05
N SER A 62 -19.28 4.72 -2.80
CA SER A 62 -20.37 4.43 -1.86
C SER A 62 -21.73 5.04 -2.22
N ALA A 63 -21.87 5.79 -3.32
CA ALA A 63 -23.09 6.54 -3.64
C ALA A 63 -23.92 5.98 -4.81
N GLU A 64 -23.34 5.18 -5.70
CA GLU A 64 -24.05 4.64 -6.87
C GLU A 64 -23.51 3.24 -7.12
N GLY A 65 -24.41 2.24 -7.29
CA GLY A 65 -24.15 0.79 -7.29
C GLY A 65 -23.19 0.25 -8.37
N GLY A 66 -22.05 0.91 -8.57
CA GLY A 66 -20.96 0.47 -9.39
C GLY A 66 -20.17 -0.60 -8.66
N THR A 67 -19.89 -1.69 -9.36
CA THR A 67 -18.84 -2.62 -8.97
C THR A 67 -17.51 -1.86 -8.99
N GLY A 68 -16.67 -2.01 -7.97
CA GLY A 68 -15.31 -1.47 -7.98
C GLY A 68 -14.46 -1.99 -9.14
N PHE A 69 -13.14 -1.93 -9.01
CA PHE A 69 -12.23 -2.47 -10.02
C PHE A 69 -11.84 -3.90 -9.63
N PRO A 70 -12.58 -4.96 -10.04
CA PRO A 70 -12.33 -6.34 -9.58
C PRO A 70 -10.95 -6.86 -9.99
N SER A 71 -10.38 -6.31 -11.06
CA SER A 71 -9.05 -6.66 -11.55
C SER A 71 -7.92 -5.83 -10.92
N ALA A 72 -8.24 -4.85 -10.07
CA ALA A 72 -7.24 -4.03 -9.41
C ALA A 72 -6.45 -4.86 -8.39
N ARG A 73 -5.12 -4.75 -8.44
CA ARG A 73 -4.21 -5.36 -7.47
C ARG A 73 -3.45 -4.24 -6.77
N ILE A 74 -3.57 -4.18 -5.46
CA ILE A 74 -2.98 -3.12 -4.64
C ILE A 74 -2.06 -3.79 -3.63
N LEU A 75 -0.79 -3.41 -3.64
CA LEU A 75 0.17 -3.73 -2.60
C LEU A 75 0.39 -2.48 -1.74
N LEU A 76 0.01 -2.56 -0.46
CA LEU A 76 0.18 -1.46 0.48
C LEU A 76 1.26 -1.82 1.50
N LEU A 77 2.32 -1.04 1.54
CA LEU A 77 3.37 -1.14 2.56
C LEU A 77 2.99 -0.26 3.76
N ASP A 78 2.46 -0.90 4.80
CA ASP A 78 1.96 -0.22 6.00
C ASP A 78 2.96 -0.31 7.16
N ILE A 79 3.89 0.65 7.20
CA ILE A 79 4.96 0.70 8.21
C ILE A 79 4.45 0.91 9.65
N HIS A 80 3.32 1.61 9.81
CA HIS A 80 2.76 1.94 11.14
C HIS A 80 1.62 1.01 11.55
N GLY A 81 1.08 0.21 10.62
CA GLY A 81 -0.04 -0.70 10.87
C GLY A 81 -1.41 -0.02 10.94
N GLU A 82 -1.52 1.26 10.55
CA GLU A 82 -2.76 2.05 10.62
C GLU A 82 -3.79 1.61 9.57
N TYR A 83 -3.32 1.22 8.39
CA TYR A 83 -4.17 0.89 7.25
C TYR A 83 -4.71 -0.53 7.31
N GLY A 84 -3.91 -1.47 7.84
CA GLY A 84 -4.34 -2.87 8.01
C GLY A 84 -5.66 -2.98 8.79
N ARG A 85 -5.84 -2.13 9.83
CA ARG A 85 -7.09 -2.07 10.59
C ARG A 85 -8.23 -1.42 9.79
N ALA A 86 -7.97 -0.29 9.12
CA ALA A 86 -8.98 0.47 8.37
C ALA A 86 -9.52 -0.28 7.14
N LEU A 87 -8.71 -1.19 6.58
CA LEU A 87 -9.01 -1.92 5.33
C LEU A 87 -9.31 -3.40 5.55
N ARG A 88 -9.36 -3.90 6.80
CA ARG A 88 -9.53 -5.34 7.13
C ARG A 88 -10.68 -6.04 6.39
N SER A 89 -11.76 -5.31 6.06
CA SER A 89 -12.93 -5.87 5.35
C SER A 89 -12.73 -6.03 3.83
N VAL A 90 -11.68 -5.45 3.25
CA VAL A 90 -11.44 -5.38 1.80
C VAL A 90 -10.01 -5.75 1.42
N SER A 91 -9.19 -6.19 2.37
CA SER A 91 -7.80 -6.55 2.14
C SER A 91 -7.41 -7.82 2.90
N THR A 92 -6.36 -8.47 2.41
CA THR A 92 -5.62 -9.48 3.17
C THR A 92 -4.39 -8.81 3.76
N VAL A 93 -4.14 -9.00 5.06
CA VAL A 93 -3.05 -8.35 5.79
C VAL A 93 -2.05 -9.40 6.24
N PHE A 94 -0.78 -9.23 5.86
CA PHE A 94 0.34 -10.05 6.30
C PHE A 94 1.25 -9.23 7.22
N ARG A 95 1.73 -9.81 8.32
CA ARG A 95 2.56 -9.12 9.33
C ARG A 95 3.85 -9.86 9.62
N VAL A 96 4.93 -9.11 9.84
CA VAL A 96 6.24 -9.67 10.19
C VAL A 96 6.22 -10.30 11.59
N ASN A 97 5.48 -9.70 12.53
CA ASN A 97 5.29 -10.22 13.89
C ASN A 97 3.79 -10.32 14.21
N PRO A 98 3.11 -11.38 13.75
CA PRO A 98 1.67 -11.52 13.89
C PRO A 98 1.23 -11.86 15.32
N SER A 99 0.05 -11.37 15.71
CA SER A 99 -0.72 -11.89 16.86
C SER A 99 -1.41 -13.21 16.52
N ALA A 100 -2.05 -13.87 17.50
CA ALA A 100 -2.65 -15.19 17.34
C ALA A 100 -3.72 -15.29 16.22
N ASP A 101 -4.37 -14.18 15.85
CA ASP A 101 -5.40 -14.11 14.80
C ASP A 101 -4.92 -13.46 13.49
N GLU A 102 -3.62 -13.24 13.34
CA GLU A 102 -3.02 -12.55 12.19
C GLU A 102 -2.18 -13.48 11.30
N GLN A 103 -2.06 -13.14 10.02
CA GLN A 103 -1.28 -13.95 9.08
C GLN A 103 0.19 -13.51 9.05
N PRO A 104 1.15 -14.44 9.20
CA PRO A 104 2.58 -14.14 9.05
C PRO A 104 2.92 -13.74 7.61
N LEU A 105 3.79 -12.75 7.46
CA LEU A 105 4.45 -12.41 6.19
C LEU A 105 5.66 -13.33 6.00
N HIS A 106 5.55 -14.29 5.09
CA HIS A 106 6.68 -15.13 4.69
C HIS A 106 7.37 -14.52 3.47
N ILE A 107 8.63 -14.09 3.66
CA ILE A 107 9.50 -13.68 2.58
C ILE A 107 10.53 -14.79 2.37
N PRO A 108 10.54 -15.45 1.21
CA PRO A 108 11.53 -16.49 0.95
C PRO A 108 12.92 -15.87 0.80
N PHE A 109 13.96 -16.58 1.25
CA PHE A 109 15.33 -16.05 1.29
C PHE A 109 15.85 -15.61 -0.09
N TRP A 110 15.39 -16.24 -1.17
CA TRP A 110 15.78 -15.90 -2.55
C TRP A 110 15.18 -14.57 -3.04
N ALA A 111 14.20 -14.01 -2.33
CA ALA A 111 13.67 -12.68 -2.62
C ALA A 111 14.49 -11.56 -1.95
N LEU A 112 15.47 -11.91 -1.10
CA LEU A 112 16.36 -10.98 -0.44
C LEU A 112 17.68 -10.85 -1.22
N ASP A 113 18.34 -9.71 -1.09
CA ASP A 113 19.69 -9.55 -1.61
C ASP A 113 20.65 -10.50 -0.86
N PRO A 114 21.44 -11.34 -1.57
CA PRO A 114 22.34 -12.28 -0.93
C PRO A 114 23.39 -11.63 -0.01
N ALA A 115 23.87 -10.42 -0.33
CA ALA A 115 24.85 -9.72 0.50
C ALA A 115 24.22 -9.21 1.80
N ASP A 116 22.97 -8.72 1.75
CA ASP A 116 22.22 -8.34 2.95
C ASP A 116 21.94 -9.56 3.83
N LEU A 117 21.56 -10.69 3.23
CA LEU A 117 21.32 -11.94 3.94
C LEU A 117 22.61 -12.46 4.61
N LEU A 118 23.74 -12.44 3.90
CA LEU A 118 25.04 -12.81 4.45
C LEU A 118 25.45 -11.89 5.60
N THR A 119 25.22 -10.58 5.46
CA THR A 119 25.51 -9.59 6.52
C THR A 119 24.63 -9.84 7.75
N PHE A 120 23.35 -10.17 7.56
CA PHE A 120 22.43 -10.51 8.65
C PHE A 120 22.85 -11.79 9.39
N LEU A 121 23.23 -12.84 8.65
CA LEU A 121 23.57 -14.16 9.21
C LEU A 121 24.98 -14.21 9.82
N MET A 122 25.96 -13.59 9.17
CA MET A 122 27.37 -13.67 9.55
C MET A 122 27.86 -12.47 10.37
N GLY A 123 27.00 -11.47 10.59
CA GLY A 123 27.42 -10.18 11.10
C GLY A 123 28.19 -9.37 10.06
N ASN A 124 28.70 -8.22 10.45
CA ASN A 124 29.41 -7.31 9.55
C ASN A 124 30.71 -7.99 9.07
N VAL A 125 30.69 -8.62 7.88
CA VAL A 125 31.83 -9.33 7.29
C VAL A 125 32.84 -8.33 6.72
N ARG A 126 33.21 -7.32 7.50
CA ARG A 126 34.45 -6.58 7.27
C ARG A 126 35.57 -7.45 7.80
N THR A 127 36.18 -8.19 6.87
CA THR A 127 37.46 -8.88 7.04
C THR A 127 37.38 -10.24 7.76
N LEU A 128 36.83 -11.25 7.08
CA LEU A 128 37.35 -12.61 7.22
C LEU A 128 38.54 -12.75 6.25
N ILE A 129 39.72 -12.23 6.64
CA ILE A 129 40.96 -12.78 6.10
C ILE A 129 41.02 -14.19 6.66
N ILE A 130 40.72 -15.18 5.84
CA ILE A 130 41.04 -16.58 6.14
C ILE A 130 42.56 -16.67 6.00
N PRO A 131 43.35 -16.80 7.09
CA PRO A 131 44.78 -16.99 6.94
C PRO A 131 44.98 -18.35 6.25
N LEU A 132 45.47 -18.32 5.02
CA LEU A 132 45.89 -19.52 4.32
C LEU A 132 47.21 -19.98 4.96
N VAL A 133 47.12 -20.82 6.01
CA VAL A 133 48.30 -21.44 6.61
C VAL A 133 48.80 -22.49 5.63
N LYS A 134 49.85 -22.17 4.88
CA LYS A 134 50.58 -23.12 4.05
C LYS A 134 51.64 -23.78 4.93
N SER A 135 51.43 -25.05 5.27
CA SER A 135 52.46 -25.89 5.90
C SER A 135 53.56 -26.16 4.88
N HIS A 136 54.81 -25.87 5.27
CA HIS A 136 56.03 -26.42 4.66
C HIS A 136 56.69 -27.32 5.69
#